data_AF-C0BVM4-F1
#
_entry.id   AF-C0BVM4-F1
#
_cell.length_a   1.000
_cell.length_b   1.000
_cell.length_c   1.000
_cell.angle_alpha   90.00
_cell.angle_beta   90.00
_cell.angle_gamma   90.00
#
_symmetry.space_group_name_H-M   'P 1'
#
loop_
_entity.id
_entity.type
_entity.pdbx_description
1 polymer ?
#
loop_
_entity_poly.entity_id
_entity_poly.type
_entity_poly.pdbx_seq_one_letter_code
_entity_poly.pdbx_strand_id
1 'polypeptide(L)'
;MQSQKLFDEAKKLKSGIKTKRNALEEKTYNTIKALSDEEARRLLEAKWITPLQKQLEELPNAVIDELIGKVNALKNKYATTYADVCGQIDEAEKELAGMLGDLTGNARDMAGLEELKALLGGE
;
A
#
# COMPACT_ATOMS: atom_id res chain seq x y z
N MET A 1 -22.68 -47.66 8.96
CA MET A 1 -22.87 -47.79 7.49
C MET A 1 -22.54 -46.53 6.71
N GLN A 2 -22.92 -45.33 7.17
CA GLN A 2 -22.64 -44.07 6.44
C GLN A 2 -21.14 -43.74 6.33
N SER A 3 -20.36 -43.96 7.41
CA SER A 3 -18.91 -43.72 7.39
C SER A 3 -18.16 -44.59 6.37
N GLN A 4 -18.54 -45.86 6.22
CA GLN A 4 -17.96 -46.76 5.23
C GLN A 4 -18.28 -46.33 3.80
N LYS A 5 -19.53 -45.92 3.53
CA LYS A 5 -19.93 -45.39 2.22
C LYS A 5 -19.12 -44.15 1.83
N LEU A 6 -18.95 -43.20 2.76
CA LEU A 6 -18.14 -41.99 2.53
C LEU A 6 -16.67 -42.33 2.28
N PHE A 7 -16.12 -43.31 2.99
CA PHE A 7 -14.74 -43.77 2.78
C PHE A 7 -14.55 -44.41 1.39
N ASP A 8 -15.48 -45.26 0.97
CA ASP A 8 -15.43 -45.91 -0.35
C ASP A 8 -15.60 -44.90 -1.50
N GLU A 9 -16.48 -43.91 -1.33
CA GLU A 9 -16.65 -42.81 -2.27
C GLU A 9 -15.37 -41.95 -2.38
N ALA A 10 -14.76 -41.58 -1.25
CA ALA A 10 -13.50 -40.84 -1.25
C ALA A 10 -12.37 -41.62 -1.95
N LYS A 11 -12.28 -42.93 -1.72
CA LYS A 11 -11.29 -43.80 -2.37
C LYS A 11 -11.52 -43.87 -3.89
N LYS A 12 -12.78 -43.98 -4.33
CA LYS A 12 -13.17 -43.96 -5.75
C LYS A 12 -12.89 -42.61 -6.41
N LEU A 13 -13.12 -41.51 -5.70
CA LEU A 13 -12.82 -40.17 -6.20
C LEU A 13 -11.30 -39.99 -6.35
N LYS A 14 -10.52 -40.42 -5.35
CA LYS A 14 -9.05 -40.35 -5.37
C LYS A 14 -8.46 -41.16 -6.52
N SER A 15 -8.95 -42.39 -6.75
CA SER A 15 -8.50 -43.19 -7.89
C SER A 15 -8.90 -42.53 -9.22
N GLY A 16 -10.13 -42.00 -9.33
CA GLY A 16 -10.60 -41.28 -10.50
C GLY A 16 -9.75 -40.04 -10.82
N ILE A 17 -9.37 -39.25 -9.81
CA ILE A 17 -8.47 -38.10 -9.96
C ILE A 17 -7.11 -38.55 -10.49
N LYS A 18 -6.54 -39.61 -9.92
CA LYS A 18 -5.25 -40.14 -10.36
C LYS A 18 -5.30 -40.59 -11.82
N THR A 19 -6.34 -41.32 -12.21
CA THR A 19 -6.52 -41.76 -13.61
C THR A 19 -6.68 -40.57 -14.56
N LYS A 20 -7.51 -39.58 -14.21
CA LYS A 20 -7.70 -38.39 -15.04
C LYS A 20 -6.41 -37.56 -15.18
N ARG A 21 -5.63 -37.45 -14.10
CA ARG A 21 -4.33 -36.78 -14.12
C ARG A 21 -3.37 -37.48 -15.07
N ASN A 22 -3.22 -38.80 -14.95
CA ASN A 22 -2.32 -39.56 -15.83
C ASN A 22 -2.75 -39.45 -17.30
N ALA A 23 -4.05 -39.56 -17.59
CA ALA A 23 -4.57 -39.39 -18.94
C ALA A 23 -4.31 -37.98 -19.50
N LEU A 24 -4.42 -36.95 -18.66
CA LEU A 24 -4.10 -35.58 -19.04
C LEU A 24 -2.60 -35.40 -19.32
N GLU A 25 -1.73 -35.95 -18.47
CA GLU A 25 -0.28 -35.91 -18.66
C GLU A 25 0.13 -36.60 -19.98
N GLU A 26 -0.39 -37.80 -20.22
CA GLU A 26 -0.13 -38.54 -21.46
C GLU A 26 -0.64 -37.78 -22.69
N LYS A 27 -1.87 -37.26 -22.63
CA LYS A 27 -2.42 -36.43 -23.71
C LYS A 27 -1.56 -35.20 -23.95
N THR A 28 -1.11 -34.53 -22.89
CA THR A 28 -0.25 -33.34 -23.00
C THR A 28 1.06 -33.68 -23.68
N TYR A 29 1.72 -34.77 -23.25
CA TYR A 29 2.95 -35.25 -23.85
C TYR A 29 2.81 -35.57 -25.34
N ASN A 30 1.76 -36.32 -25.69
CA ASN A 30 1.48 -36.68 -27.07
C ASN A 30 1.13 -35.45 -27.92
N THR A 31 0.38 -34.50 -27.36
CA THR A 31 0.03 -33.24 -28.05
C THR A 31 1.30 -32.44 -28.35
N ILE A 32 2.18 -32.25 -27.37
CA ILE A 32 3.44 -31.51 -27.55
C ILE A 32 4.30 -32.15 -28.64
N LYS A 33 4.38 -33.48 -28.67
CA LYS A 33 5.15 -34.21 -29.69
C LYS A 33 4.58 -34.10 -31.09
N ALA A 34 3.27 -33.88 -31.21
CA ALA A 34 2.56 -33.84 -32.48
C ALA A 34 2.27 -32.41 -32.96
N LEU A 35 2.79 -31.38 -32.27
CA LEU A 35 2.61 -29.99 -32.68
C LEU A 35 3.19 -29.77 -34.06
N SER A 36 2.39 -29.16 -34.93
CA SER A 36 2.91 -28.53 -36.13
C SER A 36 3.72 -27.27 -35.78
N ASP A 37 4.60 -26.87 -36.69
CA ASP A 37 5.37 -25.64 -36.56
C ASP A 37 4.49 -24.40 -36.29
N GLU A 38 3.31 -24.33 -36.91
CA GLU A 38 2.37 -23.23 -36.74
C GLU A 38 1.77 -23.21 -35.33
N GLU A 39 1.38 -24.38 -34.80
CA GLU A 39 0.87 -24.49 -33.44
C GLU A 39 1.98 -24.20 -32.41
N ALA A 40 3.21 -24.65 -32.67
CA ALA A 40 4.36 -24.36 -31.83
C ALA A 40 4.65 -22.85 -31.79
N ARG A 41 4.61 -22.16 -32.93
CA ARG A 41 4.78 -20.69 -32.99
C ARG A 41 3.70 -19.96 -32.19
N ARG A 42 2.43 -20.34 -32.35
CA ARG A 42 1.32 -19.73 -31.58
C ARG A 42 1.47 -19.95 -30.08
N LEU A 43 1.90 -21.15 -29.66
CA LEU A 43 2.15 -21.43 -28.24
C LEU A 43 3.31 -20.60 -27.70
N LEU A 44 4.38 -20.41 -28.47
CA LEU A 44 5.50 -19.57 -28.08
C LEU A 44 5.10 -18.09 -27.99
N GLU A 45 4.30 -17.60 -28.93
CA GLU A 45 3.75 -16.26 -28.90
C GLU A 45 2.90 -16.03 -27.65
N ALA A 46 1.90 -16.90 -27.42
CA ALA A 46 1.02 -16.81 -26.27
C ALA A 46 1.77 -16.93 -24.93
N LYS A 47 2.82 -17.75 -24.87
CA LYS A 47 3.59 -17.98 -23.64
C LYS A 47 4.62 -16.90 -23.34
N TRP A 48 5.27 -16.35 -24.37
CA TRP A 48 6.44 -15.49 -24.19
C TRP A 48 6.24 -14.10 -24.75
N ILE A 49 5.70 -13.96 -25.97
CA ILE A 49 5.56 -12.66 -26.62
C ILE A 49 4.45 -11.86 -25.97
N THR A 50 3.24 -12.42 -25.86
CA THR A 50 2.09 -11.70 -25.28
C THR A 50 2.34 -11.24 -23.85
N PRO A 51 2.88 -12.07 -22.93
CA PRO A 51 3.15 -11.62 -21.56
C PRO A 51 4.25 -10.57 -21.49
N LEU A 52 5.31 -10.70 -22.32
CA LEU A 52 6.39 -9.73 -22.37
C LEU A 52 5.92 -8.39 -22.92
N GLN A 53 5.13 -8.41 -23.99
CA GLN A 53 4.51 -7.21 -24.55
C GLN A 53 3.63 -6.50 -23.51
N LYS A 54 2.78 -7.26 -22.81
CA LYS A 54 1.94 -6.70 -21.74
C LYS A 54 2.79 -6.05 -20.64
N GLN A 55 3.87 -6.71 -20.22
CA GLN A 55 4.78 -6.13 -19.22
C GLN A 55 5.46 -4.86 -19.71
N LEU A 56 5.87 -4.81 -20.99
CA LEU A 56 6.45 -3.60 -21.59
C LEU A 56 5.44 -2.46 -21.66
N GLU A 57 4.20 -2.74 -22.02
CA GLU A 57 3.10 -1.77 -22.06
C GLU A 57 2.74 -1.25 -20.65
N GLU A 58 3.00 -2.02 -19.60
CA GLU A 58 2.80 -1.63 -18.20
C GLU A 58 3.92 -0.73 -17.65
N LEU A 59 5.13 -0.74 -18.23
CA LEU A 59 6.27 0.04 -17.73
C LEU A 59 5.99 1.55 -17.64
N PRO A 60 5.41 2.23 -18.65
CA PRO A 60 5.13 3.65 -18.56
C PRO A 60 4.17 3.98 -17.42
N ASN A 61 3.15 3.14 -17.18
CA ASN A 61 2.20 3.33 -16.09
C ASN A 61 2.91 3.25 -14.74
N ALA A 62 3.79 2.26 -14.55
CA ALA A 62 4.57 2.14 -13.32
C ALA A 62 5.43 3.37 -13.03
N VAL A 63 6.08 3.94 -14.06
CA VAL A 63 6.89 5.16 -13.92
C VAL A 63 6.01 6.37 -13.58
N ILE A 64 4.85 6.50 -14.21
CA ILE A 64 3.90 7.59 -13.93
C ILE A 64 3.36 7.48 -12.50
N ASP A 65 2.96 6.29 -12.07
CA ASP A 65 2.46 6.04 -10.71
C ASP A 65 3.52 6.37 -9.65
N GLU A 66 4.78 6.01 -9.90
CA GLU A 66 5.89 6.37 -9.02
C GLU A 66 6.07 7.90 -8.95
N LEU A 67 5.99 8.60 -10.08
CA LEU A 67 6.08 10.06 -10.12
C LEU A 67 4.93 10.71 -9.35
N ILE A 68 3.69 10.24 -9.56
CA ILE A 68 2.51 10.70 -8.81
C ILE A 68 2.73 10.51 -7.31
N GLY A 69 3.25 9.34 -6.90
CA GLY A 69 3.59 9.05 -5.51
C GLY A 69 4.59 10.05 -4.93
N LYS A 70 5.67 10.35 -5.66
CA LYS A 70 6.69 11.34 -5.24
C LYS A 70 6.12 12.76 -5.13
N VAL A 71 5.29 13.18 -6.08
CA VAL A 71 4.64 14.51 -6.04
C VAL A 71 3.68 14.62 -4.87
N ASN A 72 2.89 13.58 -4.60
CA ASN A 72 2.00 13.55 -3.43
C ASN A 72 2.77 13.55 -2.11
N ALA A 73 3.87 12.79 -2.02
CA ALA A 73 4.74 12.82 -0.85
C ALA A 73 5.33 14.22 -0.62
N LEU A 74 5.73 14.91 -1.69
CA LEU A 74 6.22 16.28 -1.61
C LEU A 74 5.13 17.25 -1.15
N LYS A 75 3.94 17.18 -1.74
CA LYS A 75 2.77 17.95 -1.31
C LYS A 75 2.50 17.76 0.18
N ASN A 76 2.50 16.52 0.66
CA ASN A 76 2.22 16.22 2.06
C ASN A 76 3.34 16.73 2.99
N LYS A 77 4.60 16.64 2.57
CA LYS A 77 5.74 17.16 3.33
C LYS A 77 5.63 18.66 3.60
N TYR A 78 5.06 19.41 2.65
CA TYR A 78 4.89 20.86 2.74
C TYR A 78 3.43 21.28 2.99
N ALA A 79 2.57 20.35 3.43
CA ALA A 79 1.16 20.65 3.70
C ALA A 79 1.00 21.58 4.91
N THR A 80 1.83 21.41 5.93
CA THR A 80 1.96 22.39 7.02
C THR A 80 3.06 23.35 6.63
N THR A 81 2.66 24.58 6.30
CA THR A 81 3.59 25.63 5.91
C THR A 81 4.26 26.25 7.13
N TYR A 82 5.37 26.97 6.91
CA TYR A 82 6.00 27.77 7.96
C TYR A 82 5.01 28.79 8.55
N ALA A 83 4.15 29.38 7.72
CA ALA A 83 3.11 30.29 8.18
C ALA A 83 2.08 29.60 9.10
N ASP A 84 1.71 28.35 8.80
CA ASP A 84 0.80 27.57 9.66
C ASP A 84 1.44 27.26 11.02
N VAL A 85 2.75 26.99 11.05
CA VAL A 85 3.50 26.76 12.30
C VAL A 85 3.60 28.06 13.10
N CYS A 86 3.96 29.19 12.47
CA CYS A 86 3.98 30.49 13.13
C CYS A 86 2.61 30.85 13.70
N GLY A 87 1.53 30.66 12.94
CA GLY A 87 0.18 30.90 13.43
C GLY A 87 -0.20 30.04 14.64
N GLN A 88 0.21 28.77 14.67
CA GLN A 88 0.01 27.90 15.84
C GLN A 88 0.80 28.36 17.07
N ILE A 89 2.03 28.86 16.86
CA ILE A 89 2.86 29.43 17.93
C ILE A 89 2.17 30.68 18.48
N ASP A 90 1.77 31.62 17.60
CA ASP A 90 1.10 32.86 18.01
C ASP A 90 -0.19 32.60 18.79
N GLU A 91 -0.97 31.59 18.38
CA GLU A 91 -2.21 31.21 19.05
C GLU A 91 -1.94 30.55 20.42
N ALA A 92 -0.97 29.65 20.49
CA ALA A 92 -0.55 29.02 21.75
C ALA A 92 0.06 30.04 22.74
N GLU A 93 0.83 31.01 22.25
CA GLU A 93 1.41 32.09 23.05
C GLU A 93 0.32 32.98 23.64
N LYS A 94 -0.69 33.36 22.85
CA LYS A 94 -1.85 34.13 23.33
C LYS A 94 -2.66 33.37 24.38
N GLU A 95 -2.92 32.09 24.16
CA GLU A 95 -3.63 31.25 25.13
C GLU A 95 -2.86 31.16 26.44
N LEU A 96 -1.55 30.92 26.39
CA LEU A 96 -0.68 30.84 27.56
C LEU A 96 -0.62 32.18 28.31
N ALA A 97 -0.49 33.30 27.61
CA ALA A 97 -0.52 34.63 28.21
C ALA A 97 -1.86 34.91 28.91
N GLY A 98 -2.98 34.45 28.32
CA GLY A 98 -4.30 34.48 28.93
C GLY A 98 -4.36 33.69 30.23
N MET A 99 -3.89 32.44 30.24
CA MET A 99 -3.84 31.59 31.43
C MET A 99 -2.96 32.18 32.55
N LEU A 100 -1.82 32.79 32.19
CA LEU A 100 -0.98 33.53 33.14
C LEU A 100 -1.71 34.76 33.72
N GLY A 101 -2.68 35.30 33.00
CA GLY A 101 -3.59 36.38 33.42
C GLY A 101 -4.45 36.01 34.62
N ASP A 102 -4.82 34.74 34.71
CA ASP A 102 -5.69 34.23 35.76
C ASP A 102 -4.93 33.86 37.05
N LEU A 103 -3.60 33.90 37.03
CA LEU A 103 -2.75 33.57 38.18
C LEU A 103 -2.55 34.80 39.08
N THR A 104 -2.55 34.55 40.39
CA THR A 104 -2.31 35.57 41.43
C THR A 104 -1.19 35.13 42.37
N GLY A 105 -0.41 36.06 42.91
CA GLY A 105 0.68 35.76 43.85
C GLY A 105 1.14 36.96 44.66
N ASN A 106 2.30 36.84 45.29
CA ASN A 106 2.92 37.97 45.99
C ASN A 106 3.49 38.99 44.97
N ALA A 107 3.95 40.16 45.42
CA ALA A 107 4.43 41.22 44.53
C ALA A 107 5.58 40.81 43.59
N ARG A 108 6.47 39.89 44.02
CA ARG A 108 7.53 39.36 43.16
C ARG A 108 7.00 38.38 42.14
N ASP A 109 6.04 37.53 42.53
CA ASP A 109 5.38 36.60 41.62
C ASP A 109 4.62 37.36 40.54
N MET A 110 3.87 38.40 40.92
CA MET A 110 3.14 39.26 39.98
C MET A 110 4.08 39.97 39.00
N ALA A 111 5.23 40.46 39.47
CA ALA A 111 6.24 41.07 38.59
C ALA A 111 6.84 40.06 37.60
N GLY A 112 7.08 38.82 38.03
CA GLY A 112 7.58 37.75 37.15
C GLY A 112 6.53 37.28 36.13
N LEU A 113 5.25 37.25 36.50
CA LEU A 113 4.16 36.90 35.59
C LEU A 113 3.98 37.94 34.49
N GLU A 114 4.10 39.24 34.80
CA GLU A 114 4.00 40.29 33.80
C GLU A 114 5.19 40.29 32.83
N GLU A 115 6.41 40.06 33.31
CA GLU A 115 7.58 39.93 32.45
C GLU A 115 7.45 38.70 31.52
N LEU A 116 7.00 37.56 32.05
CA LEU A 116 6.80 36.33 31.27
C LEU A 116 5.71 36.51 30.20
N LYS A 117 4.63 37.23 30.50
CA LYS A 117 3.60 37.59 29.50
C LYS A 117 4.16 38.52 28.42
N ALA A 118 4.99 39.49 28.79
CA ALA A 118 5.61 40.40 27.83
C ALA A 118 6.54 39.67 26.84
N LEU A 119 7.12 38.55 27.25
CA LEU A 119 7.94 37.69 26.38
C LEU A 119 7.10 36.79 25.44
N LEU A 120 5.84 36.48 25.79
CA LEU A 120 4.96 35.53 25.08
C LEU A 120 4.12 36.18 23.96
N GLY A 121 4.74 36.96 23.08
CA GLY A 121 4.09 37.49 21.89
C GLY A 121 5.06 38.04 20.85
N GLY A 122 6.35 37.68 20.99
CA GLY A 122 7.45 38.36 20.33
C GLY A 122 7.61 39.82 20.77
N GLU A 123 8.75 40.43 20.47
CA GLU A 123 8.87 41.90 20.42
C GLU A 123 7.93 42.50 19.36
#